data_AF-A0A661JDA9-F1
#
_entry.id   AF-A0A661JDA9-F1
#
_cell.length_a   1.000
_cell.length_b   1.000
_cell.length_c   1.000
_cell.angle_alpha   90.00
_cell.angle_beta   90.00
_cell.angle_gamma   90.00
#
_symmetry.space_group_name_H-M   'P 1'
#
loop_
_entity.id
_entity.type
_entity.pdbx_description
1 polymer ?
#
loop_
_entity_poly.entity_id
_entity_poly.type
_entity_poly.pdbx_seq_one_letter_code
_entity_poly.pdbx_strand_id
1 'polypeptide(L)'
;ASIYWTARKVFPEVITIPGENTRFFCSSRKGTLTTDPFVLEDRLISRHLDLIYIRPDSLQVMLNPFKIEYISSLFHELKSNVTLNYDFKPRCYFDDIVVWSKQYGQKLALSLKFISKLKLSTVFFSIILLMLVVFCVTPALVGRDSKKSSVTYLSTAVIGFSHITIEIVLILSFQVFYGFLYRQLGLLVGAFMAGLALGTLLGEKFSWAKLRKRFNLALVQMLILLILAILYVILNISHLHPMLLRQLPDWFLFPLLAALTGIVGGLQFPWASLVLTDLDVQVERAAGNLYGYDLAGSAMGCIVASIILVPLYGILYTLLFLAILGSCTTVLIVLEELIRSQN
;
A
#
# COMPACT_ATOMS: atom_id res chain seq x y z
N ALA A 1 21.78 -2.70 5.15
CA ALA A 1 22.31 -1.37 4.77
C ALA A 1 21.25 -0.25 4.94
N SER A 2 20.07 -0.34 4.32
CA SER A 2 19.02 0.70 4.44
C SER A 2 18.65 1.02 5.90
N ILE A 3 18.36 -0.01 6.71
CA ILE A 3 18.05 0.13 8.14
C ILE A 3 19.21 0.79 8.91
N TYR A 4 20.44 0.30 8.73
CA TYR A 4 21.64 0.83 9.40
C TYR A 4 21.84 2.33 9.15
N TRP A 5 21.82 2.74 7.88
CA TRP A 5 22.03 4.15 7.51
C TRP A 5 20.85 5.04 7.93
N THR A 6 19.64 4.48 7.97
CA THR A 6 18.46 5.16 8.53
C THR A 6 18.64 5.41 10.02
N ALA A 7 19.03 4.39 10.79
CA ALA A 7 19.29 4.51 12.22
C ALA A 7 20.41 5.53 12.51
N ARG A 8 21.50 5.51 11.73
CA ARG A 8 22.62 6.47 11.86
C ARG A 8 22.24 7.92 11.55
N LYS A 9 21.16 8.15 10.80
CA LYS A 9 20.64 9.50 10.54
C LYS A 9 19.91 10.09 11.75
N VAL A 10 19.33 9.24 12.60
CA VAL A 10 18.53 9.65 13.78
C VAL A 10 19.34 9.55 15.06
N PHE A 11 20.12 8.48 15.23
CA PHE A 11 20.87 8.18 16.45
C PHE A 11 22.36 8.49 16.27
N PRO A 12 22.98 9.28 17.17
CA PRO A 12 24.41 9.58 17.15
C PRO A 12 25.30 8.33 17.23
N GLU A 13 24.85 7.30 17.93
CA GLU A 13 25.58 6.07 18.17
C GLU A 13 24.73 4.86 17.76
N VAL A 14 25.29 4.01 16.88
CA VAL A 14 24.64 2.78 16.41
C VAL A 14 25.70 1.67 16.37
N ILE A 15 25.45 0.60 17.12
CA ILE A 15 26.24 -0.64 17.08
C ILE A 15 25.45 -1.71 16.35
N THR A 16 26.14 -2.49 15.52
CA THR A 16 25.53 -3.63 14.82
C THR A 16 26.17 -4.92 15.29
N ILE A 17 25.34 -5.87 15.74
CA ILE A 17 25.80 -7.21 16.11
C ILE A 17 25.32 -8.20 15.03
N PRO A 18 26.25 -8.86 14.30
CA PRO A 18 25.91 -9.92 13.36
C PRO A 18 25.32 -11.14 14.06
N GLY A 19 24.35 -11.77 13.39
CA GLY A 19 23.74 -13.04 13.78
C GLY A 19 22.84 -13.54 12.66
N GLU A 20 22.01 -14.55 12.91
CA GLU A 20 20.94 -14.97 11.97
C GLU A 20 20.05 -13.77 11.62
N ASN A 21 19.67 -13.01 12.64
CA ASN A 21 19.09 -11.69 12.51
C ASN A 21 20.12 -10.65 12.97
N THR A 22 20.44 -9.70 12.10
CA THR A 22 21.33 -8.59 12.46
C THR A 22 20.64 -7.68 13.47
N ARG A 23 21.24 -7.51 14.65
CA ARG A 23 20.69 -6.66 15.72
C ARG A 23 21.30 -5.27 15.66
N PHE A 24 20.46 -4.24 15.67
CA PHE A 24 20.87 -2.84 15.71
C PHE A 24 20.60 -2.27 17.10
N PHE A 25 21.65 -1.82 17.77
CA PHE A 25 21.56 -1.10 19.04
C PHE A 25 21.79 0.37 18.77
N CYS A 26 20.84 1.22 19.18
CA CYS A 26 20.86 2.65 18.89
C CYS A 26 20.79 3.44 20.19
N SER A 27 21.58 4.50 20.30
CA SER A 27 21.59 5.39 21.47
C SER A 27 21.56 6.86 21.05
N SER A 28 20.76 7.65 21.76
CA SER A 28 20.71 9.11 21.64
C SER A 28 21.92 9.80 22.30
N ARG A 29 22.68 9.09 23.14
CA ARG A 29 23.88 9.61 23.83
C ARG A 29 25.11 8.82 23.39
N LYS A 30 26.15 9.52 22.96
CA LYS A 30 27.44 8.90 22.61
C LYS A 30 28.09 8.26 23.84
N GLY A 31 28.82 7.17 23.65
CA GLY A 31 29.54 6.46 24.71
C GLY A 31 28.64 5.61 25.61
N THR A 32 27.36 5.41 25.24
CA THR A 32 26.44 4.56 26.01
C THR A 32 26.61 3.10 25.61
N LEU A 33 26.77 2.87 24.31
CA LEU A 33 26.93 1.55 23.74
C LEU A 33 28.41 1.14 23.77
N THR A 34 28.66 -0.15 23.98
CA THR A 34 30.00 -0.74 23.95
C THR A 34 29.99 -2.01 23.10
N THR A 35 31.07 -2.22 22.34
CA THR A 35 31.36 -3.49 21.66
C THR A 35 32.33 -4.37 22.46
N ASP A 36 32.86 -3.87 23.57
CA ASP A 36 33.81 -4.62 24.39
C ASP A 36 33.05 -5.65 25.26
N PRO A 37 33.27 -6.96 25.04
CA PRO A 37 32.61 -8.00 25.82
C PRO A 37 32.99 -7.95 27.31
N PHE A 38 34.21 -7.54 27.66
CA PHE A 38 34.67 -7.50 29.05
C PHE A 38 33.93 -6.42 29.85
N VAL A 39 33.69 -5.26 29.24
CA VAL A 39 32.87 -4.20 29.86
C VAL A 39 31.44 -4.66 30.14
N LEU A 40 30.88 -5.52 29.28
CA LEU A 40 29.55 -6.08 29.50
C LEU A 40 29.55 -7.18 30.56
N GLU A 41 30.60 -7.99 30.62
CA GLU A 41 30.82 -9.00 31.65
C GLU A 41 30.92 -8.35 33.05
N ASP A 42 31.72 -7.30 33.19
CA ASP A 42 31.81 -6.51 34.43
C ASP A 42 30.45 -5.93 34.85
N ARG A 43 29.65 -5.49 33.88
CA ARG A 43 28.28 -4.99 34.11
C ARG A 43 27.30 -6.09 34.52
N LEU A 44 27.49 -7.32 34.05
CA LEU A 44 26.68 -8.48 34.47
C LEU A 44 27.00 -8.84 35.92
N ILE A 45 28.29 -8.94 36.25
CA ILE A 45 28.77 -9.29 37.59
C ILE A 45 28.35 -8.23 38.62
N SER A 46 28.62 -6.95 38.33
CA SER A 46 28.29 -5.84 39.23
C SER A 46 26.80 -5.63 39.47
N ARG A 47 25.95 -6.11 38.56
CA ARG A 47 24.49 -6.05 38.69
C ARG A 47 23.87 -7.36 39.20
N HIS A 48 24.68 -8.36 39.52
CA HIS A 48 24.25 -9.68 39.98
C HIS A 48 23.17 -10.30 39.08
N LEU A 49 23.35 -10.19 37.76
CA LEU A 49 22.40 -10.70 36.77
C LEU A 49 22.66 -12.18 36.50
N ASP A 50 21.72 -13.04 36.88
CA ASP A 50 21.75 -14.47 36.55
C ASP A 50 21.01 -14.73 35.23
N LEU A 51 21.76 -14.80 34.12
CA LEU A 51 21.21 -14.90 32.77
C LEU A 51 21.49 -16.28 32.16
N ILE A 52 20.44 -16.94 31.67
CA ILE A 52 20.52 -18.27 31.07
C ILE A 52 21.13 -18.22 29.65
N TYR A 53 20.74 -17.22 28.85
CA TYR A 53 21.08 -17.14 27.42
C TYR A 53 22.24 -16.19 27.08
N ILE A 54 22.63 -15.33 28.02
CA ILE A 54 23.70 -14.34 27.82
C ILE A 54 24.75 -14.60 28.89
N ARG A 55 25.74 -15.39 28.51
CA ARG A 55 26.91 -15.75 29.32
C ARG A 55 28.17 -15.04 28.84
N PRO A 56 29.21 -14.88 29.67
CA PRO A 56 30.47 -14.26 29.26
C PRO A 56 31.09 -14.84 27.98
N ASP A 57 31.13 -16.17 27.85
CA ASP A 57 31.59 -16.88 26.65
C ASP A 57 30.76 -16.49 25.42
N SER A 58 29.44 -16.43 25.57
CA SER A 58 28.54 -16.04 24.48
C SER A 58 28.72 -14.58 24.05
N LEU A 59 29.02 -13.67 24.99
CA LEU A 59 29.27 -12.26 24.69
C LEU A 59 30.53 -12.09 23.84
N GLN A 60 31.61 -12.81 24.15
CA GLN A 60 32.84 -12.77 23.36
C GLN A 60 32.61 -13.27 21.92
N VAL A 61 31.78 -14.31 21.75
CA VAL A 61 31.44 -14.85 20.42
C VAL A 61 30.52 -13.91 19.63
N MET A 62 29.54 -13.29 20.31
CA MET A 62 28.60 -12.34 19.70
C MET A 62 29.30 -11.04 19.32
N LEU A 63 30.19 -10.53 20.18
CA LEU A 63 30.89 -9.26 20.01
C LEU A 63 32.31 -9.41 19.44
N ASN A 64 32.56 -10.51 18.74
CA ASN A 64 33.85 -10.73 18.10
C ASN A 64 34.22 -9.53 17.19
N PRO A 65 35.36 -8.84 17.44
CA PRO A 65 35.73 -7.62 16.73
C PRO A 65 35.78 -7.80 15.22
N PHE A 66 36.29 -8.95 14.74
CA PHE A 66 36.40 -9.24 13.31
C PHE A 66 35.04 -9.29 12.62
N LYS A 67 34.00 -9.82 13.28
CA LYS A 67 32.65 -9.88 12.71
C LYS A 67 32.02 -8.48 12.63
N ILE A 68 32.22 -7.67 13.66
CA ILE A 68 31.69 -6.31 13.73
C ILE A 68 32.38 -5.44 12.66
N GLU A 69 33.71 -5.54 12.54
CA GLU A 69 34.49 -4.81 11.54
C GLU A 69 34.16 -5.25 10.11
N TYR A 70 33.95 -6.55 9.89
CA TYR A 70 33.50 -7.05 8.59
C TYR A 70 32.16 -6.44 8.17
N ILE A 71 31.15 -6.44 9.05
CA ILE A 71 29.87 -5.81 8.72
C ILE A 71 29.99 -4.29 8.56
N SER A 72 30.79 -3.63 9.39
CA SER A 72 30.95 -2.18 9.32
C SER A 72 31.57 -1.78 7.98
N SER A 73 32.60 -2.49 7.52
CA SER A 73 33.25 -2.24 6.23
C SER A 73 32.27 -2.43 5.06
N LEU A 74 31.43 -3.48 5.09
CA LEU A 74 30.38 -3.68 4.09
C LEU A 74 29.36 -2.52 4.06
N PHE A 75 28.96 -1.99 5.21
CA PHE A 75 28.07 -0.83 5.24
C PHE A 75 28.73 0.44 4.69
N HIS A 76 30.02 0.64 4.95
CA HIS A 76 30.79 1.76 4.42
C HIS A 76 30.94 1.69 2.90
N GLU A 77 31.22 0.52 2.34
CA GLU A 77 31.31 0.29 0.89
C GLU A 77 29.98 0.63 0.20
N LEU A 78 28.85 0.23 0.79
CA LEU A 78 27.53 0.41 0.20
C LEU A 78 26.94 1.81 0.37
N LYS A 79 27.59 2.72 1.13
CA LYS A 79 27.03 4.02 1.55
C LYS A 79 26.46 4.86 0.40
N SER A 80 27.12 4.90 -0.76
CA SER A 80 26.74 5.73 -1.90
C SER A 80 25.47 5.28 -2.62
N ASN A 81 25.07 4.02 -2.47
CA ASN A 81 23.96 3.40 -3.21
C ASN A 81 22.76 3.04 -2.32
N VAL A 82 22.71 3.54 -1.08
CA VAL A 82 21.66 3.17 -0.13
C VAL A 82 20.51 4.17 -0.16
N THR A 83 19.32 3.66 -0.47
CA THR A 83 18.06 4.38 -0.22
C THR A 83 17.66 4.20 1.24
N LEU A 84 17.41 5.31 1.94
CA LEU A 84 16.96 5.29 3.33
C LEU A 84 15.50 4.81 3.45
N ASN A 85 15.20 4.18 4.57
CA ASN A 85 13.86 3.72 4.92
C ASN A 85 13.13 4.81 5.71
N TYR A 86 11.90 5.13 5.35
CA TYR A 86 11.08 6.10 6.06
C TYR A 86 9.69 5.51 6.31
N ASP A 87 8.98 6.02 7.30
CA ASP A 87 7.63 5.55 7.65
C ASP A 87 6.66 5.63 6.46
N PHE A 88 6.68 6.77 5.74
CA PHE A 88 5.85 6.99 4.54
C PHE A 88 6.44 6.38 3.26
N LYS A 89 7.63 5.81 3.33
CA LYS A 89 8.34 5.17 2.22
C LYS A 89 9.14 3.96 2.73
N PRO A 90 8.46 2.85 3.07
CA PRO A 90 9.08 1.72 3.74
C PRO A 90 9.82 0.83 2.74
N ARG A 91 10.95 1.32 2.25
CA ARG A 91 11.78 0.68 1.22
C ARG A 91 12.27 -0.72 1.61
N CYS A 92 12.43 -0.99 2.90
CA CYS A 92 12.96 -2.26 3.39
C CYS A 92 12.11 -3.47 2.96
N TYR A 93 10.77 -3.35 2.86
CA TYR A 93 9.92 -4.44 2.39
C TYR A 93 10.30 -4.90 0.98
N PHE A 94 10.57 -3.95 0.09
CA PHE A 94 11.00 -4.29 -1.27
C PHE A 94 12.37 -4.95 -1.30
N ASP A 95 13.33 -4.37 -0.56
CA ASP A 95 14.69 -4.87 -0.56
C ASP A 95 14.75 -6.29 0.05
N ASP A 96 13.90 -6.59 1.04
CA ASP A 96 13.74 -7.92 1.62
C ASP A 96 13.18 -8.94 0.61
N ILE A 97 12.12 -8.57 -0.13
CA ILE A 97 11.58 -9.40 -1.22
C ILE A 97 12.67 -9.67 -2.28
N VAL A 98 13.49 -8.67 -2.62
CA VAL A 98 14.63 -8.85 -3.55
C VAL A 98 15.64 -9.84 -2.99
N VAL A 99 15.96 -9.79 -1.70
CA VAL A 99 16.89 -10.74 -1.05
C VAL A 99 16.30 -12.15 -1.06
N TRP A 100 15.05 -12.31 -0.61
CA TRP A 100 14.35 -13.60 -0.60
C TRP A 100 14.22 -14.21 -2.00
N SER A 101 13.90 -13.39 -3.00
CA SER A 101 13.75 -13.87 -4.38
C SER A 101 15.02 -14.51 -4.95
N LYS A 102 16.21 -14.18 -4.43
CA LYS A 102 17.47 -14.81 -4.87
C LYS A 102 17.53 -16.30 -4.58
N GLN A 103 16.80 -16.78 -3.57
CA GLN A 103 16.71 -18.20 -3.23
C GLN A 103 15.91 -18.99 -4.27
N TYR A 104 14.93 -18.35 -4.92
CA TYR A 104 14.03 -18.97 -5.89
C TYR A 104 14.48 -18.81 -7.35
N GLY A 105 15.47 -17.96 -7.62
CA GLY A 105 16.10 -17.84 -8.93
C GLY A 105 16.60 -16.44 -9.25
N GLN A 106 17.73 -16.38 -9.95
CA GLN A 106 18.40 -15.12 -10.29
C GLN A 106 17.54 -14.21 -11.19
N LYS A 107 16.72 -14.79 -12.07
CA LYS A 107 15.84 -14.02 -12.99
C LYS A 107 14.83 -13.16 -12.24
N LEU A 108 14.17 -13.71 -11.21
CA LEU A 108 13.17 -12.99 -10.42
C LEU A 108 13.80 -11.79 -9.71
N ALA A 109 14.96 -11.99 -9.08
CA ALA A 109 15.70 -10.92 -8.43
C ALA A 109 16.15 -9.82 -9.40
N LEU A 110 16.53 -10.18 -10.63
CA LEU A 110 16.89 -9.21 -11.68
C LEU A 110 15.68 -8.40 -12.15
N SER A 111 14.52 -9.04 -12.35
CA SER A 111 13.27 -8.37 -12.72
C SER A 111 12.83 -7.37 -11.64
N LEU A 112 12.87 -7.75 -10.37
CA LEU A 112 12.57 -6.84 -9.26
C LEU A 112 13.56 -5.67 -9.22
N LYS A 113 14.87 -5.94 -9.37
CA LYS A 113 15.87 -4.87 -9.45
C LYS A 113 15.60 -3.91 -10.61
N PHE A 114 15.17 -4.40 -11.77
CA PHE A 114 14.77 -3.55 -12.90
C PHE A 114 13.59 -2.66 -12.54
N ILE A 115 12.53 -3.22 -11.94
CA ILE A 115 11.35 -2.47 -11.47
C ILE A 115 11.76 -1.35 -10.50
N SER A 116 12.74 -1.61 -9.63
CA SER A 116 13.22 -0.62 -8.66
C SER A 116 13.89 0.62 -9.27
N LYS A 117 14.29 0.55 -10.55
CA LYS A 117 14.90 1.66 -11.30
C LYS A 117 13.88 2.48 -12.08
N LEU A 118 12.62 2.03 -12.15
CA LEU A 118 11.59 2.74 -12.89
C LEU A 118 11.28 4.09 -12.23
N LYS A 119 11.41 5.16 -13.02
CA LYS A 119 11.01 6.50 -12.59
C LYS A 119 9.50 6.56 -12.42
N LEU A 120 9.05 7.30 -11.42
CA LEU A 120 7.62 7.47 -11.15
C LEU A 120 6.84 8.03 -12.35
N SER A 121 7.45 8.95 -13.11
CA SER A 121 6.86 9.50 -14.34
C SER A 121 6.59 8.44 -15.40
N THR A 122 7.49 7.46 -15.55
CA THR A 122 7.31 6.34 -16.48
C THR A 122 6.12 5.48 -16.08
N VAL A 123 5.94 5.23 -14.78
CA VAL A 123 4.79 4.45 -14.25
C VAL A 123 3.47 5.19 -14.49
N PHE A 124 3.41 6.50 -14.25
CA PHE A 124 2.22 7.30 -14.54
C PHE A 124 1.91 7.37 -16.04
N PHE A 125 2.93 7.55 -16.87
CA PHE A 125 2.73 7.55 -18.32
C PHE A 125 2.25 6.19 -18.83
N SER A 126 2.84 5.09 -18.34
CA SER A 126 2.46 3.74 -18.77
C SER A 126 1.02 3.39 -18.39
N ILE A 127 0.52 3.83 -17.23
CA ILE A 127 -0.86 3.55 -16.83
C ILE A 127 -1.87 4.35 -17.64
N ILE A 128 -1.59 5.63 -17.91
CA ILE A 128 -2.45 6.46 -18.78
C ILE A 128 -2.50 5.86 -20.19
N LEU A 129 -1.34 5.46 -20.73
CA LEU A 129 -1.26 4.79 -22.03
C LEU A 129 -2.02 3.47 -22.02
N LEU A 130 -1.88 2.65 -20.97
CA LEU A 130 -2.61 1.38 -20.84
C LEU A 130 -4.13 1.62 -20.85
N MET A 131 -4.62 2.59 -20.11
CA MET A 131 -6.06 2.92 -20.06
C MET A 131 -6.57 3.42 -21.42
N LEU A 132 -5.78 4.22 -22.14
CA LEU A 132 -6.09 4.65 -23.51
C LEU A 132 -6.13 3.47 -24.49
N VAL A 133 -5.14 2.57 -24.42
CA VAL A 133 -5.09 1.38 -25.28
C VAL A 133 -6.29 0.47 -25.00
N VAL A 134 -6.61 0.20 -23.73
CA VAL A 134 -7.80 -0.58 -23.36
C VAL A 134 -9.06 0.07 -23.91
N PHE A 135 -9.21 1.39 -23.81
CA PHE A 135 -10.37 2.11 -24.33
C PHE A 135 -10.48 2.06 -25.87
N CYS A 136 -9.36 2.15 -26.59
CA CYS A 136 -9.33 2.16 -28.05
C CYS A 136 -9.42 0.76 -28.67
N VAL A 137 -8.80 -0.26 -28.07
CA VAL A 137 -8.65 -1.60 -28.66
C VAL A 137 -9.81 -2.53 -28.32
N THR A 138 -10.38 -2.44 -27.11
CA THR A 138 -11.55 -3.27 -26.74
C THR A 138 -12.73 -3.20 -27.73
N PRO A 139 -13.13 -2.02 -28.28
CA PRO A 139 -14.17 -1.97 -29.31
C PRO A 139 -13.76 -2.55 -30.66
N ALA A 140 -12.47 -2.52 -31.01
CA ALA A 140 -11.98 -3.03 -32.28
C ALA A 140 -11.96 -4.56 -32.33
N LEU A 141 -11.76 -5.21 -31.17
CA LEU A 141 -11.66 -6.67 -31.08
C LEU A 141 -13.00 -7.36 -30.76
N VAL A 142 -13.88 -6.73 -29.99
CA VAL A 142 -15.10 -7.38 -29.46
C VAL A 142 -16.40 -6.78 -30.04
N GLY A 143 -16.29 -5.80 -30.94
CA GLY A 143 -17.43 -5.14 -31.59
C GLY A 143 -17.98 -3.95 -30.79
N ARG A 144 -18.72 -3.07 -31.47
CA ARG A 144 -19.18 -1.77 -30.92
C ARG A 144 -20.15 -1.91 -29.74
N ASP A 145 -20.96 -2.96 -29.69
CA ASP A 145 -21.88 -3.17 -28.55
C ASP A 145 -21.18 -3.72 -27.31
N SER A 146 -20.09 -4.49 -27.47
CA SER A 146 -19.25 -4.89 -26.34
C SER A 146 -18.48 -3.73 -25.72
N LYS A 147 -18.23 -2.64 -26.47
CA LYS A 147 -17.58 -1.42 -25.94
C LYS A 147 -18.30 -0.89 -24.70
N LYS A 148 -19.63 -1.00 -24.68
CA LYS A 148 -20.51 -0.42 -23.66
C LYS A 148 -20.43 -1.16 -22.32
N SER A 149 -20.17 -2.46 -22.37
CA SER A 149 -20.02 -3.32 -21.20
C SER A 149 -18.58 -3.25 -20.63
N SER A 150 -17.59 -3.11 -21.51
CA SER A 150 -16.16 -3.09 -21.16
C SER A 150 -15.76 -1.96 -20.20
N VAL A 151 -16.30 -0.75 -20.37
CA VAL A 151 -15.99 0.39 -19.47
C VAL A 151 -16.58 0.15 -18.07
N THR A 152 -17.78 -0.44 -17.99
CA THR A 152 -18.40 -0.78 -16.69
C THR A 152 -17.58 -1.84 -15.95
N TYR A 153 -17.13 -2.88 -16.64
CA TYR A 153 -16.22 -3.88 -16.06
C TYR A 153 -14.87 -3.30 -15.66
N LEU A 154 -14.25 -2.48 -16.51
CA LEU A 154 -12.99 -1.80 -16.20
C LEU A 154 -13.13 -0.89 -14.97
N SER A 155 -14.22 -0.13 -14.88
CA SER A 155 -14.51 0.75 -13.75
C SER A 155 -14.62 -0.04 -12.44
N THR A 156 -15.22 -1.23 -12.50
CA THR A 156 -15.38 -2.13 -11.35
C THR A 156 -14.04 -2.72 -10.94
N ALA A 157 -13.21 -3.16 -11.90
CA ALA A 157 -11.85 -3.62 -11.61
C ALA A 157 -10.97 -2.52 -10.99
N VAL A 158 -11.06 -1.28 -11.48
CA VAL A 158 -10.30 -0.15 -10.92
C VAL A 158 -10.78 0.20 -9.50
N ILE A 159 -12.07 0.06 -9.22
CA ILE A 159 -12.59 0.23 -7.86
C ILE A 159 -12.06 -0.86 -6.93
N GLY A 160 -12.12 -2.14 -7.32
CA GLY A 160 -11.52 -3.23 -6.54
C GLY A 160 -10.03 -3.01 -6.27
N PHE A 161 -9.27 -2.63 -7.31
CA PHE A 161 -7.86 -2.24 -7.19
C PHE A 161 -7.67 -1.09 -6.19
N SER A 162 -8.51 -0.06 -6.25
CA SER A 162 -8.41 1.11 -5.39
C SER A 162 -8.76 0.80 -3.94
N HIS A 163 -9.81 0.02 -3.69
CA HIS A 163 -10.23 -0.34 -2.33
C HIS A 163 -9.17 -1.11 -1.57
N ILE A 164 -8.66 -2.20 -2.15
CA ILE A 164 -7.64 -3.00 -1.46
C ILE A 164 -6.36 -2.19 -1.25
N THR A 165 -6.03 -1.29 -2.18
CA THR A 165 -4.86 -0.42 -2.06
C THR A 165 -5.07 0.62 -0.97
N ILE A 166 -6.25 1.22 -0.88
CA ILE A 166 -6.61 2.15 0.21
C ILE A 166 -6.58 1.43 1.55
N GLU A 167 -7.10 0.20 1.63
CA GLU A 167 -7.08 -0.61 2.85
C GLU A 167 -5.63 -0.89 3.31
N ILE A 168 -4.74 -1.31 2.39
CA ILE A 168 -3.31 -1.46 2.66
C ILE A 168 -2.70 -0.14 3.16
N VAL A 169 -3.03 0.99 2.53
CA VAL A 169 -2.55 2.31 2.95
C VAL A 169 -3.06 2.69 4.34
N LEU A 170 -4.33 2.40 4.66
CA LEU A 170 -4.92 2.67 5.98
C LEU A 170 -4.23 1.84 7.06
N ILE A 171 -3.99 0.54 6.80
CA ILE A 171 -3.27 -0.38 7.70
C ILE A 171 -1.85 0.13 7.97
N LEU A 172 -1.09 0.45 6.91
CA LEU A 172 0.29 0.93 7.06
C LEU A 172 0.34 2.30 7.75
N SER A 173 -0.57 3.19 7.40
CA SER A 173 -0.65 4.52 8.05
C SER A 173 -1.01 4.39 9.52
N PHE A 174 -1.92 3.49 9.89
CA PHE A 174 -2.23 3.19 11.28
C PHE A 174 -0.97 2.72 12.04
N GLN A 175 -0.18 1.81 11.46
CA GLN A 175 1.07 1.33 12.05
C GLN A 175 2.08 2.45 12.28
N VAL A 176 2.20 3.39 11.34
CA VAL A 176 3.11 4.54 11.46
C VAL A 176 2.76 5.40 12.68
N PHE A 177 1.47 5.65 12.95
CA PHE A 177 1.07 6.58 14.02
C PHE A 177 0.88 5.93 15.39
N TYR A 178 0.24 4.77 15.43
CA TYR A 178 -0.19 4.10 16.66
C TYR A 178 0.62 2.84 17.00
N GLY A 179 1.48 2.38 16.08
CA GLY A 179 2.33 1.22 16.31
C GLY A 179 1.60 -0.11 16.12
N PHE A 180 1.39 -0.86 17.20
CA PHE A 180 1.00 -2.26 17.12
C PHE A 180 -0.45 -2.44 16.63
N LEU A 181 -0.63 -3.18 15.53
CA LEU A 181 -1.84 -3.20 14.72
C LEU A 181 -2.79 -4.39 14.98
N TYR A 182 -2.38 -5.42 15.73
CA TYR A 182 -3.12 -6.69 15.78
C TYR A 182 -4.58 -6.57 16.25
N ARG A 183 -4.87 -5.74 17.26
CA ARG A 183 -6.25 -5.55 17.74
C ARG A 183 -7.08 -4.72 16.76
N GLN A 184 -6.47 -3.71 16.15
CA GLN A 184 -7.16 -2.74 15.31
C GLN A 184 -7.32 -3.21 13.85
N LEU A 185 -6.56 -4.21 13.40
CA LEU A 185 -6.75 -4.81 12.06
C LEU A 185 -8.17 -5.34 11.88
N GLY A 186 -8.68 -6.09 12.87
CA GLY A 186 -10.05 -6.60 12.83
C GLY A 186 -11.10 -5.49 12.79
N LEU A 187 -10.85 -4.36 13.48
CA LEU A 187 -11.73 -3.20 13.45
C LEU A 187 -11.69 -2.48 12.09
N LEU A 188 -10.51 -2.33 11.47
CA LEU A 188 -10.36 -1.71 10.15
C LEU A 188 -11.07 -2.53 9.07
N VAL A 189 -10.74 -3.82 8.99
CA VAL A 189 -11.36 -4.75 8.03
C VAL A 189 -12.86 -4.87 8.29
N GLY A 190 -13.26 -5.00 9.56
CA GLY A 190 -14.66 -5.09 9.96
C GLY A 190 -15.45 -3.83 9.62
N ALA A 191 -14.90 -2.64 9.85
CA ALA A 191 -15.50 -1.37 9.49
C ALA A 191 -15.65 -1.22 7.97
N PHE A 192 -14.63 -1.62 7.21
CA PHE A 192 -14.70 -1.67 5.74
C PHE A 192 -15.82 -2.60 5.25
N MET A 193 -15.89 -3.82 5.78
CA MET A 193 -16.92 -4.80 5.41
C MET A 193 -18.33 -4.35 5.81
N ALA A 194 -18.48 -3.76 7.01
CA ALA A 194 -19.75 -3.19 7.46
C ALA A 194 -20.16 -2.00 6.57
N GLY A 195 -19.21 -1.16 6.20
CA GLY A 195 -19.41 -0.08 5.23
C GLY A 195 -19.88 -0.62 3.89
N LEU A 196 -19.23 -1.65 3.36
CA LEU A 196 -19.58 -2.29 2.09
C LEU A 196 -21.01 -2.86 2.12
N ALA A 197 -21.39 -3.56 3.19
CA ALA A 197 -22.75 -4.05 3.38
C ALA A 197 -23.79 -2.90 3.42
N LEU A 198 -23.50 -1.83 4.16
CA LEU A 198 -24.36 -0.64 4.21
C LEU A 198 -24.46 0.05 2.85
N GLY A 199 -23.35 0.17 2.13
CA GLY A 199 -23.28 0.73 0.78
C GLY A 199 -24.18 -0.01 -0.20
N THR A 200 -24.13 -1.34 -0.20
CA THR A 200 -24.99 -2.17 -1.06
C THR A 200 -26.47 -1.96 -0.73
N LEU A 201 -26.84 -1.98 0.56
CA LEU A 201 -28.23 -1.74 1.01
C LEU A 201 -28.73 -0.35 0.61
N LEU A 202 -27.88 0.67 0.72
CA LEU A 202 -28.22 2.02 0.27
C LEU A 202 -28.38 2.07 -1.25
N GLY A 203 -27.47 1.43 -1.98
CA GLY A 203 -27.47 1.38 -3.45
C GLY A 203 -28.74 0.79 -4.04
N GLU A 204 -29.32 -0.22 -3.38
CA GLU A 204 -30.61 -0.82 -3.74
C GLU A 204 -31.82 0.07 -3.41
N LYS A 205 -31.79 0.76 -2.27
CA LYS A 205 -32.92 1.59 -1.79
C LYS A 205 -33.05 2.91 -2.53
N PHE A 206 -31.95 3.50 -3.01
CA PHE A 206 -31.99 4.79 -3.71
C PHE A 206 -32.62 4.65 -5.11
N SER A 207 -33.91 4.95 -5.22
CA SER A 207 -34.71 4.88 -6.45
C SER A 207 -34.23 5.80 -7.58
N TRP A 208 -33.51 6.88 -7.27
CA TRP A 208 -32.89 7.78 -8.25
C TRP A 208 -31.73 7.12 -9.02
N ALA A 209 -31.22 5.98 -8.53
CA ALA A 209 -30.26 5.16 -9.25
C ALA A 209 -30.75 4.79 -10.67
N LYS A 210 -32.07 4.69 -10.86
CA LYS A 210 -32.71 4.28 -12.11
C LYS A 210 -32.81 5.39 -13.17
N LEU A 211 -32.65 6.66 -12.79
CA LEU A 211 -32.85 7.81 -13.69
C LEU A 211 -31.59 8.20 -14.48
N ARG A 212 -30.40 8.09 -13.90
CA ARG A 212 -29.10 8.43 -14.53
C ARG A 212 -28.02 7.40 -14.19
N LYS A 213 -28.23 6.15 -14.60
CA LYS A 213 -27.45 4.98 -14.17
C LYS A 213 -25.94 5.12 -14.35
N ARG A 214 -25.47 5.67 -15.47
CA ARG A 214 -24.04 5.88 -15.76
C ARG A 214 -23.44 7.10 -15.06
N PHE A 215 -24.21 8.16 -14.87
CA PHE A 215 -23.81 9.29 -14.02
C PHE A 215 -23.58 8.83 -12.57
N ASN A 216 -24.40 7.91 -12.08
CA ASN A 216 -24.24 7.35 -10.74
C ASN A 216 -22.94 6.53 -10.61
N LEU A 217 -22.53 5.79 -11.66
CA LEU A 217 -21.20 5.15 -11.69
C LEU A 217 -20.06 6.17 -11.65
N ALA A 218 -20.16 7.26 -12.42
CA ALA A 218 -19.19 8.35 -12.34
C ALA A 218 -19.19 9.00 -10.94
N LEU A 219 -20.35 9.10 -10.28
CA LEU A 219 -20.47 9.61 -8.92
C LEU A 219 -19.74 8.73 -7.91
N VAL A 220 -19.81 7.40 -8.01
CA VAL A 220 -19.03 6.48 -7.16
C VAL A 220 -17.52 6.75 -7.32
N GLN A 221 -17.06 6.87 -8.56
CA GLN A 221 -15.64 7.16 -8.84
C GLN A 221 -15.23 8.51 -8.25
N MET A 222 -16.06 9.54 -8.40
CA MET A 222 -15.81 10.86 -7.81
C MET A 222 -15.78 10.83 -6.28
N LEU A 223 -16.64 10.03 -5.64
CA LEU A 223 -16.62 9.85 -4.19
C LEU A 223 -15.34 9.15 -3.71
N ILE A 224 -14.84 8.15 -4.45
CA ILE A 224 -13.53 7.54 -4.16
C ILE A 224 -12.41 8.56 -4.33
N LEU A 225 -12.43 9.38 -5.39
CA LEU A 225 -11.45 10.45 -5.60
C LEU A 225 -11.48 11.47 -4.45
N LEU A 226 -12.67 11.80 -3.93
CA LEU A 226 -12.82 12.66 -2.76
C LEU A 226 -12.19 12.02 -1.52
N ILE A 227 -12.45 10.74 -1.27
CA ILE A 227 -11.83 10.02 -0.15
C ILE A 227 -10.30 9.98 -0.30
N LEU A 228 -9.79 9.72 -1.50
CA LEU A 228 -8.35 9.74 -1.79
C LEU A 228 -7.75 11.12 -1.54
N ALA A 229 -8.43 12.20 -1.92
CA ALA A 229 -7.99 13.56 -1.66
C ALA A 229 -7.97 13.87 -0.15
N ILE A 230 -9.04 13.51 0.58
CA ILE A 230 -9.10 13.66 2.05
C ILE A 230 -7.95 12.89 2.70
N LEU A 231 -7.76 11.63 2.33
CA LEU A 231 -6.70 10.78 2.86
C LEU A 231 -5.31 11.35 2.54
N TYR A 232 -5.09 11.83 1.32
CA TYR A 232 -3.83 12.47 0.92
C TYR A 232 -3.55 13.71 1.78
N VAL A 233 -4.54 14.59 1.98
CA VAL A 233 -4.40 15.80 2.79
C VAL A 233 -4.08 15.44 4.25
N ILE A 234 -4.85 14.53 4.85
CA ILE A 234 -4.63 14.07 6.23
C ILE A 234 -3.22 13.52 6.40
N LEU A 235 -2.80 12.62 5.50
CA LEU A 235 -1.51 11.97 5.57
C LEU A 235 -0.35 12.95 5.29
N ASN A 236 -0.50 13.87 4.34
CA ASN A 236 0.54 14.87 4.05
C ASN A 236 0.71 15.88 5.19
N ILE A 237 -0.38 16.35 5.80
CA ILE A 237 -0.30 17.21 7.00
C ILE A 237 0.38 16.46 8.14
N SER A 238 0.01 15.20 8.36
CA SER A 238 0.61 14.39 9.43
C SER A 238 2.07 14.03 9.20
N HIS A 239 2.51 13.97 7.94
CA HIS A 239 3.92 13.82 7.59
C HIS A 239 4.75 15.03 8.04
N LEU A 240 4.17 16.24 7.95
CA LEU A 240 4.79 17.49 8.41
C LEU A 240 4.62 17.72 9.92
N HIS A 241 3.49 17.30 10.48
CA HIS A 241 3.09 17.53 11.88
C HIS A 241 2.55 16.24 12.53
N PRO A 242 3.41 15.30 12.90
CA PRO A 242 3.00 13.96 13.38
C PRO A 242 2.23 13.97 14.70
N MET A 243 2.34 15.04 15.49
CA MET A 243 1.63 15.16 16.77
C MET A 243 0.12 15.35 16.62
N LEU A 244 -0.36 15.89 15.48
CA LEU A 244 -1.78 16.18 15.27
C LEU A 244 -2.63 14.90 15.24
N LEU A 245 -2.19 13.89 14.48
CA LEU A 245 -2.92 12.62 14.39
C LEU A 245 -2.83 11.81 15.69
N ARG A 246 -1.73 11.93 16.44
CA ARG A 246 -1.53 11.19 17.69
C ARG A 246 -2.47 11.60 18.82
N GLN A 247 -3.10 12.76 18.72
CA GLN A 247 -4.08 13.24 19.69
C GLN A 247 -5.47 12.60 19.48
N LEU A 248 -5.74 12.06 18.28
CA LEU A 248 -7.00 11.42 17.99
C LEU A 248 -7.03 10.00 18.57
N PRO A 249 -8.21 9.52 19.01
CA PRO A 249 -8.35 8.12 19.44
C PRO A 249 -8.09 7.16 18.27
N ASP A 250 -7.33 6.12 18.53
CA ASP A 250 -6.94 5.08 17.57
C ASP A 250 -8.15 4.34 16.96
N TRP A 251 -9.25 4.24 17.70
CA TRP A 251 -10.47 3.56 17.28
C TRP A 251 -11.39 4.38 16.34
N PHE A 252 -11.10 5.66 16.10
CA PHE A 252 -12.04 6.54 15.40
C PHE A 252 -11.67 6.78 13.93
N LEU A 253 -10.57 7.50 13.66
CA LEU A 253 -10.32 8.07 12.33
C LEU A 253 -10.12 7.02 11.22
N PHE A 254 -9.23 6.05 11.44
CA PHE A 254 -8.91 5.05 10.42
C PHE A 254 -10.07 4.07 10.17
N PRO A 255 -10.77 3.55 11.20
CA PRO A 255 -11.98 2.75 11.00
C PRO A 255 -13.11 3.54 10.32
N LEU A 256 -13.28 4.83 10.62
CA LEU A 256 -14.26 5.68 9.94
C LEU A 256 -13.93 5.82 8.45
N LEU A 257 -12.66 6.10 8.11
CA LEU A 257 -12.23 6.17 6.72
C LEU A 257 -12.41 4.83 6.00
N ALA A 258 -12.12 3.71 6.66
CA ALA A 258 -12.36 2.37 6.13
C ALA A 258 -13.86 2.10 5.91
N ALA A 259 -14.73 2.51 6.84
CA ALA A 259 -16.17 2.40 6.65
C ALA A 259 -16.67 3.24 5.48
N LEU A 260 -16.19 4.49 5.34
CA LEU A 260 -16.56 5.37 4.23
C LEU A 260 -16.11 4.81 2.87
N THR A 261 -14.89 4.27 2.77
CA THR A 261 -14.43 3.61 1.54
C THR A 261 -15.29 2.39 1.23
N GLY A 262 -15.61 1.59 2.25
CA GLY A 262 -16.53 0.46 2.13
C GLY A 262 -17.90 0.88 1.61
N ILE A 263 -18.53 1.92 2.17
CA ILE A 263 -19.85 2.41 1.74
C ILE A 263 -19.83 2.80 0.27
N VAL A 264 -18.84 3.58 -0.17
CA VAL A 264 -18.75 3.98 -1.58
C VAL A 264 -18.55 2.76 -2.48
N GLY A 265 -17.78 1.78 -2.02
CA GLY A 265 -17.61 0.53 -2.73
C GLY A 265 -18.86 -0.34 -2.85
N GLY A 266 -19.66 -0.41 -1.79
CA GLY A 266 -20.93 -1.14 -1.80
C GLY A 266 -21.93 -0.56 -2.81
N LEU A 267 -21.91 0.76 -3.05
CA LEU A 267 -22.77 1.41 -4.05
C LEU A 267 -22.44 0.98 -5.49
N GLN A 268 -21.20 0.58 -5.77
CA GLN A 268 -20.73 0.24 -7.12
C GLN A 268 -21.51 -0.96 -7.68
N PHE A 269 -21.71 -2.02 -6.91
CA PHE A 269 -22.29 -3.27 -7.41
C PHE A 269 -23.75 -3.13 -7.89
N PRO A 270 -24.69 -2.58 -7.09
CA PRO A 270 -26.07 -2.38 -7.54
C PRO A 270 -26.14 -1.45 -8.76
N TRP A 271 -25.34 -0.37 -8.78
CA TRP A 271 -25.42 0.61 -9.87
C TRP A 271 -24.75 0.11 -11.16
N ALA A 272 -23.66 -0.65 -11.06
CA ALA A 272 -23.04 -1.29 -12.22
C ALA A 272 -23.97 -2.38 -12.80
N SER A 273 -24.66 -3.13 -11.95
CA SER A 273 -25.65 -4.12 -12.38
C SER A 273 -26.78 -3.46 -13.19
N LEU A 274 -27.34 -2.33 -12.71
CA LEU A 274 -28.36 -1.58 -13.44
C LEU A 274 -27.89 -1.11 -14.83
N VAL A 275 -26.62 -0.68 -14.95
CA VAL A 275 -26.05 -0.28 -16.25
C VAL A 275 -25.90 -1.46 -17.20
N LEU A 276 -25.54 -2.64 -16.69
CA LEU A 276 -25.38 -3.85 -17.51
C LEU A 276 -26.73 -4.44 -17.95
N THR A 277 -27.75 -4.41 -17.07
CA THR A 277 -29.10 -4.84 -17.43
C THR A 277 -29.71 -3.94 -18.52
N ASP A 278 -29.39 -2.64 -18.52
CA ASP A 278 -29.77 -1.70 -19.60
C ASP A 278 -29.08 -1.97 -20.95
N LEU A 279 -28.05 -2.80 -20.95
CA LEU A 279 -27.34 -3.25 -22.13
C LEU A 279 -27.76 -4.68 -22.52
N ASP A 280 -28.93 -5.14 -22.03
CA ASP A 280 -29.49 -6.47 -22.26
C ASP A 280 -28.57 -7.63 -21.80
N VAL A 281 -27.67 -7.38 -20.85
CA VAL A 281 -26.86 -8.44 -20.24
C VAL A 281 -27.71 -9.18 -19.19
N GLN A 282 -27.76 -10.51 -19.31
CA GLN A 282 -28.41 -11.37 -18.30
C GLN A 282 -27.88 -11.07 -16.89
N VAL A 283 -28.79 -10.89 -15.94
CA VAL A 283 -28.49 -10.48 -14.55
C VAL A 283 -27.45 -11.39 -13.91
N GLU A 284 -27.58 -12.71 -14.09
CA GLU A 284 -26.65 -13.72 -13.56
C GLU A 284 -25.23 -13.55 -14.10
N ARG A 285 -25.10 -13.34 -15.41
CA ARG A 285 -23.81 -13.10 -16.07
C ARG A 285 -23.22 -11.75 -15.67
N ALA A 286 -24.05 -10.71 -15.55
CA ALA A 286 -23.62 -9.40 -15.11
C ALA A 286 -23.06 -9.46 -13.68
N ALA A 287 -23.76 -10.10 -12.75
CA ALA A 287 -23.31 -10.25 -11.37
C ALA A 287 -22.00 -11.06 -11.27
N GLY A 288 -21.93 -12.21 -11.94
CA GLY A 288 -20.73 -13.04 -11.95
C GLY A 288 -19.50 -12.33 -12.54
N ASN A 289 -19.68 -11.63 -13.66
CA ASN A 289 -18.60 -10.88 -14.29
C ASN A 289 -18.16 -9.69 -13.43
N LEU A 290 -19.10 -8.90 -12.90
CA LEU A 290 -18.75 -7.77 -12.02
C LEU A 290 -17.92 -8.22 -10.82
N TYR A 291 -18.32 -9.31 -10.17
CA TYR A 291 -17.56 -9.90 -9.08
C TYR A 291 -16.18 -10.38 -9.53
N GLY A 292 -16.09 -11.06 -10.68
CA GLY A 292 -14.82 -11.50 -11.24
C GLY A 292 -13.84 -10.36 -11.55
N TYR A 293 -14.33 -9.26 -12.13
CA TYR A 293 -13.53 -8.07 -12.43
C TYR A 293 -13.10 -7.33 -11.16
N ASP A 294 -13.97 -7.22 -10.16
CA ASP A 294 -13.63 -6.65 -8.86
C ASP A 294 -12.52 -7.46 -8.16
N LEU A 295 -12.63 -8.79 -8.14
CA LEU A 295 -11.61 -9.68 -7.59
C LEU A 295 -10.29 -9.61 -8.36
N ALA A 296 -10.33 -9.59 -9.70
CA ALA A 296 -9.14 -9.46 -10.53
C ALA A 296 -8.43 -8.11 -10.28
N GLY A 297 -9.21 -7.03 -10.20
CA GLY A 297 -8.73 -5.70 -9.83
C GLY A 297 -8.08 -5.68 -8.46
N SER A 298 -8.74 -6.26 -7.46
CA SER A 298 -8.27 -6.36 -6.09
C SER A 298 -7.00 -7.22 -5.97
N ALA A 299 -6.92 -8.35 -6.67
CA ALA A 299 -5.72 -9.19 -6.68
C ALA A 299 -4.50 -8.44 -7.25
N MET A 300 -4.69 -7.75 -8.37
CA MET A 300 -3.65 -6.88 -8.94
C MET A 300 -3.30 -5.72 -8.02
N GLY A 301 -4.29 -5.09 -7.39
CA GLY A 301 -4.12 -4.00 -6.42
C GLY A 301 -3.25 -4.42 -5.26
N CYS A 302 -3.55 -5.57 -4.65
CA CYS A 302 -2.77 -6.12 -3.54
C CYS A 302 -1.30 -6.31 -3.93
N ILE A 303 -1.02 -6.98 -5.05
CA ILE A 303 0.35 -7.25 -5.52
C ILE A 303 1.08 -5.95 -5.86
N VAL A 304 0.47 -5.09 -6.68
CA VAL A 304 1.11 -3.87 -7.17
C VAL A 304 1.31 -2.86 -6.03
N ALA A 305 0.34 -2.71 -5.12
CA ALA A 305 0.45 -1.80 -3.99
C ALA A 305 1.51 -2.27 -2.98
N SER A 306 1.42 -3.52 -2.53
CA SER A 306 2.26 -4.05 -1.44
C SER A 306 3.71 -4.28 -1.86
N ILE A 307 3.95 -4.71 -3.11
CA ILE A 307 5.30 -5.00 -3.59
C ILE A 307 5.92 -3.77 -4.23
N ILE A 308 5.18 -3.03 -5.06
CA ILE A 308 5.77 -2.01 -5.94
C ILE A 308 5.47 -0.61 -5.41
N LEU A 309 4.21 -0.19 -5.36
CA LEU A 309 3.86 1.23 -5.17
C LEU A 309 4.29 1.75 -3.80
N VAL A 310 3.86 1.10 -2.72
CA VAL A 310 4.11 1.59 -1.37
C VAL A 310 5.60 1.50 -1.00
N PRO A 311 6.31 0.38 -1.19
CA PRO A 311 7.73 0.31 -0.82
C PRO A 311 8.66 1.17 -1.70
N LEU A 312 8.40 1.28 -3.01
CA LEU A 312 9.30 1.98 -3.92
C LEU A 312 9.04 3.48 -3.98
N TYR A 313 7.77 3.88 -4.01
CA TYR A 313 7.37 5.27 -4.21
C TYR A 313 6.86 5.91 -2.93
N GLY A 314 6.24 5.13 -2.04
CA GLY A 314 5.69 5.61 -0.77
C GLY A 314 4.19 5.77 -0.79
N ILE A 315 3.62 6.01 0.39
CA ILE A 315 2.16 6.05 0.61
C ILE A 315 1.52 7.20 -0.17
N LEU A 316 2.08 8.42 -0.09
CA LEU A 316 1.50 9.61 -0.72
C LEU A 316 1.44 9.50 -2.26
N TYR A 317 2.50 8.98 -2.88
CA TYR A 317 2.52 8.78 -4.33
C TYR A 317 1.65 7.61 -4.78
N THR A 318 1.41 6.62 -3.91
CA THR A 318 0.43 5.55 -4.16
C THR A 318 -0.98 6.13 -4.22
N LEU A 319 -1.33 7.06 -3.33
CA LEU A 319 -2.62 7.75 -3.38
C LEU A 319 -2.78 8.59 -4.65
N LEU A 320 -1.72 9.29 -5.07
CA LEU A 320 -1.73 10.03 -6.34
C LEU A 320 -1.90 9.10 -7.55
N PHE A 321 -1.26 7.92 -7.53
CA PHE A 321 -1.44 6.89 -8.55
C PHE A 321 -2.91 6.46 -8.66
N LEU A 322 -3.56 6.17 -7.53
CA LEU A 322 -4.98 5.84 -7.51
C LEU A 322 -5.85 6.99 -7.99
N ALA A 323 -5.52 8.23 -7.63
CA ALA A 323 -6.27 9.41 -8.07
C ALA A 323 -6.20 9.59 -9.59
N ILE A 324 -5.03 9.36 -10.20
CA ILE A 324 -4.89 9.39 -11.66
C ILE A 324 -5.70 8.25 -12.28
N LEU A 325 -5.59 7.03 -11.76
CA LEU A 325 -6.31 5.87 -12.27
C LEU A 325 -7.84 6.08 -12.22
N GLY A 326 -8.36 6.56 -11.08
CA GLY A 326 -9.78 6.89 -10.88
C GLY A 326 -10.24 8.09 -11.71
N SER A 327 -9.37 9.08 -11.95
CA SER A 327 -9.68 10.20 -12.84
C SER A 327 -9.81 9.72 -14.28
N CYS A 328 -8.89 8.86 -14.74
CA CYS A 328 -8.96 8.25 -16.06
C CYS A 328 -10.25 7.45 -16.24
N THR A 329 -10.63 6.59 -15.29
CA THR A 329 -11.89 5.83 -15.39
C THR A 329 -13.12 6.74 -15.40
N THR A 330 -13.14 7.78 -14.57
CA THR A 330 -14.25 8.76 -14.55
C THR A 330 -14.40 9.44 -15.91
N VAL A 331 -13.30 9.90 -16.50
CA VAL A 331 -13.30 10.50 -17.84
C VAL A 331 -13.80 9.51 -18.90
N LEU A 332 -13.38 8.25 -18.84
CA LEU A 332 -13.85 7.23 -19.78
C LEU A 332 -15.37 6.99 -19.68
N ILE A 333 -15.92 6.92 -18.46
CA ILE A 333 -17.36 6.76 -18.24
C ILE A 333 -18.14 7.96 -18.79
N VAL A 334 -17.66 9.20 -18.53
CA VAL A 334 -18.31 10.42 -19.00
C VAL A 334 -18.24 10.55 -20.53
N LEU A 335 -17.09 10.25 -21.14
CA LEU A 335 -16.93 10.26 -22.59
C LEU A 335 -17.88 9.25 -23.26
N GLU A 336 -18.03 8.07 -22.66
CA GLU A 336 -18.97 7.07 -23.19
C GLU A 336 -20.43 7.53 -23.12
N GLU A 337 -20.80 8.24 -22.04
CA GLU A 337 -22.15 8.83 -21.90
C GLU A 337 -22.40 9.94 -22.93
N LEU A 338 -21.42 10.81 -23.16
CA LEU A 338 -21.51 11.89 -24.15
C LEU A 338 -21.68 11.34 -25.57
N ILE A 339 -20.88 10.35 -25.96
CA ILE A 339 -20.99 9.68 -27.27
C ILE A 339 -22.37 9.06 -27.47
N ARG A 340 -22.99 8.54 -26.41
CA ARG A 340 -24.33 7.96 -26.47
C ARG A 340 -25.41 9.03 -26.59
N SER A 341 -25.28 10.17 -25.89
CA SER A 341 -26.28 11.25 -25.98
C SER A 341 -26.40 11.88 -27.38
N GLN A 342 -25.39 11.68 -28.25
CA GLN A 342 -25.34 12.20 -29.62
C GLN A 342 -25.84 11.22 -30.69
N ASN A 343 -26.01 9.93 -30.36
CA ASN A 343 -26.54 8.88 -31.25
C ASN A 343 -27.94 8.48 -30.81
#